data_AF-A0AAE0Q433-F1
#
_entry.id   AF-A0AAE0Q433-F1
#
_cell.length_a   1.000
_cell.length_b   1.000
_cell.length_c   1.000
_cell.angle_alpha   90.00
_cell.angle_beta   90.00
_cell.angle_gamma   90.00
#
_symmetry.space_group_name_H-M   'P 1'
#
loop_
_entity.id
_entity.type
_entity.pdbx_description
1 polymer ?
#
loop_
_entity_poly.entity_id
_entity_poly.type
_entity_poly.pdbx_seq_one_letter_code
_entity_poly.pdbx_strand_id
1 'polypeptide(L)'
;MDITTAVFNAAKDGKLKLIQKLLSNKTPEELEALAEEKTQGGTPLLVASRYGHLEVVNYLLEYCKANVELGGSVNFDGETIEGAPPLWAASAAGHLPVVKTLLKHGASVNKTTLTNSTPLRAACFDGHLEIVRYLVEHHADMEVANRHGHTCLMISCYKGHREIAKFLLERGADVNRKSVKGNTALHDCAESGSLEIMKMLLKCKARMERDGYGMTPLLAASVTGHTNIVEYLIHQPRATREECIDALELLGATYVDKKRDLMGAMRYWRRAMELRQAGDRVDFLAKPPPGPPVPAYDCAREVNTSEELEALITDPDEMRMQALLVRERILGPSHPDTSYYIRYRGAVYADSGDFERCVSLWKYALDMQQSNLDPLSPMTASSFLSFAELFSFVLQDRAKGAPAARVAFHDLMGVLAKGVREVERAVAQRDNQPDAAQFTKALSVILHLIFLLEKLDCSPSQEHQKKQSVYRLLKLNPRGRNGFTPLHMAVDKDTTAVGRYPVGRFPSLPVAALLLECGADVDSRDSDNNTPLHVAACNGCPKLMALLVHSGAHFDATNAQRKMPYELLEEAGGTRHSLHPLSHVTLQCLAARAVERHRVPYKGLVSEEMEAFIELH
;
A
#
# COMPACT_ATOMS: atom_id res chain seq x y z
N MET A 1 6.68 -28.62 25.27
CA MET A 1 6.75 -28.10 23.89
C MET A 1 6.23 -29.20 23.01
N ASP A 2 5.27 -28.92 22.13
CA ASP A 2 4.72 -29.91 21.21
C ASP A 2 5.83 -30.50 20.32
N ILE A 3 5.76 -31.79 20.00
CA ILE A 3 6.78 -32.51 19.23
C ILE A 3 6.94 -31.90 17.83
N THR A 4 5.84 -31.44 17.25
CA THR A 4 5.73 -30.74 15.96
C THR A 4 6.63 -29.50 15.94
N THR A 5 6.47 -28.66 16.97
CA THR A 5 7.23 -27.42 17.17
C THR A 5 8.69 -27.71 17.47
N ALA A 6 8.98 -28.79 18.21
CA ALA A 6 10.35 -29.20 18.51
C ALA A 6 11.10 -29.68 17.26
N VAL A 7 10.46 -30.49 16.41
CA VAL A 7 11.02 -30.95 15.13
C VAL A 7 11.23 -29.77 14.19
N PHE A 8 10.25 -28.87 14.07
CA PHE A 8 10.36 -27.66 13.27
C PHE A 8 11.55 -26.78 13.70
N ASN A 9 11.68 -26.49 15.00
CA ASN A 9 12.79 -25.69 15.52
C ASN A 9 14.14 -26.39 15.34
N ALA A 10 14.19 -27.72 15.51
CA ALA A 10 15.41 -28.49 15.28
C ALA A 10 15.81 -28.49 13.79
N ALA A 11 14.84 -28.55 12.87
CA ALA A 11 15.07 -28.46 11.43
C ALA A 11 15.55 -27.07 11.02
N LYS A 12 14.96 -26.01 11.60
CA LYS A 12 15.37 -24.62 11.43
C LYS A 12 16.82 -24.37 11.88
N ASP A 13 17.24 -24.99 12.97
CA ASP A 13 18.57 -24.84 13.55
C ASP A 13 19.61 -25.83 12.97
N GLY A 14 19.22 -26.74 12.08
CA GLY A 14 20.13 -27.75 11.52
C GLY A 14 20.53 -28.87 12.48
N LYS A 15 19.76 -29.11 13.54
CA LYS A 15 20.10 -30.06 14.63
C LYS A 15 19.68 -31.50 14.29
N LEU A 16 20.33 -32.13 13.30
CA LEU A 16 19.98 -33.47 12.82
C LEU A 16 19.90 -34.52 13.94
N LYS A 17 20.88 -34.59 14.85
CA LYS A 17 20.90 -35.57 15.95
C LYS A 17 19.68 -35.45 16.87
N LEU A 18 19.19 -34.21 17.08
CA LEU A 18 18.00 -33.97 17.87
C LEU A 18 16.74 -34.46 17.12
N ILE A 19 16.64 -34.18 15.82
CA ILE A 19 15.54 -34.68 14.98
C ILE A 19 15.49 -36.21 15.02
N GLN A 20 16.61 -36.87 14.81
CA GLN A 20 16.70 -38.34 14.87
C GLN A 20 16.25 -38.90 16.22
N LYS A 21 16.61 -38.24 17.33
CA LYS A 21 16.19 -38.64 18.67
C LYS A 21 14.69 -38.41 18.91
N LEU A 22 14.13 -37.31 18.39
CA LEU A 22 12.71 -36.99 18.51
C LEU A 22 11.84 -37.96 17.70
N LEU A 23 12.38 -38.48 16.59
CA LEU A 23 11.65 -39.29 15.62
C LEU A 23 11.93 -40.81 15.72
N SER A 24 12.78 -41.26 16.65
CA SER A 24 13.29 -42.65 16.68
C SER A 24 12.23 -43.73 16.89
N ASN A 25 11.10 -43.40 17.52
CA ASN A 25 10.07 -44.36 17.93
C ASN A 25 8.75 -44.15 17.17
N LYS A 26 8.78 -43.47 16.02
CA LYS A 26 7.61 -43.09 15.24
C LYS A 26 7.38 -44.03 14.06
N THR A 27 6.11 -44.30 13.74
CA THR A 27 5.78 -45.09 12.53
C THR A 27 6.03 -44.26 11.27
N PRO A 28 6.20 -44.88 10.09
CA PRO A 28 6.37 -44.16 8.83
C PRO A 28 5.27 -43.12 8.57
N GLU A 29 4.02 -43.45 8.89
CA GLU A 29 2.87 -42.54 8.71
C GLU A 29 2.94 -41.34 9.66
N GLU A 30 3.37 -41.54 10.91
CA GLU A 30 3.60 -40.44 11.85
C GLU A 30 4.75 -39.54 11.39
N LEU A 31 5.82 -40.12 10.82
CA LEU A 31 6.96 -39.35 10.31
C LEU A 31 6.56 -38.45 9.14
N GLU A 32 5.76 -38.98 8.21
CA GLU A 32 5.24 -38.24 7.06
C GLU A 32 4.33 -37.10 7.53
N ALA A 33 3.37 -37.39 8.42
CA ALA A 33 2.48 -36.38 8.99
C ALA A 33 3.25 -35.25 9.70
N LEU A 34 4.26 -35.58 10.51
CA LEU A 34 5.10 -34.59 11.21
C LEU A 34 5.97 -33.77 10.26
N ALA A 35 6.38 -34.34 9.13
CA ALA A 35 7.16 -33.63 8.12
C ALA A 35 6.31 -32.67 7.27
N GLU A 36 5.02 -32.92 7.15
CA GLU A 36 4.06 -32.07 6.42
C GLU A 36 3.39 -31.00 7.30
N GLU A 37 3.43 -31.16 8.62
CA GLU A 37 2.79 -30.23 9.55
C GLU A 37 3.45 -28.84 9.54
N LYS A 38 2.60 -27.80 9.49
CA LYS A 38 3.05 -26.42 9.38
C LYS A 38 3.13 -25.75 10.76
N THR A 39 4.32 -25.31 11.12
CA THR A 39 4.57 -24.47 12.30
C THR A 39 4.98 -23.08 11.84
N GLN A 40 4.32 -22.03 12.35
CA GLN A 40 4.55 -20.64 11.91
C GLN A 40 4.41 -20.46 10.38
N GLY A 41 3.51 -21.23 9.77
CA GLY A 41 3.27 -21.22 8.31
C GLY A 41 4.25 -22.04 7.47
N GLY A 42 5.33 -22.58 8.04
CA GLY A 42 6.35 -23.36 7.32
C GLY A 42 6.44 -24.82 7.76
N THR A 43 6.93 -25.69 6.86
CA THR A 43 7.21 -27.10 7.16
C THR A 43 8.67 -27.29 7.61
N PRO A 44 9.02 -28.38 8.31
CA PRO A 44 10.41 -28.73 8.62
C PRO A 44 11.33 -28.75 7.39
N LEU A 45 10.87 -29.28 6.26
CA LEU A 45 11.65 -29.31 5.02
C LEU A 45 11.87 -27.91 4.44
N LEU A 46 10.83 -27.07 4.43
CA LEU A 46 10.91 -25.70 3.94
C LEU A 46 11.93 -24.87 4.73
N VAL A 47 11.85 -24.94 6.07
CA VAL A 47 12.74 -24.17 6.94
C VAL A 47 14.19 -24.68 6.87
N ALA A 48 14.40 -26.00 6.82
CA ALA A 48 15.74 -26.56 6.61
C ALA A 48 16.33 -26.14 5.26
N SER A 49 15.50 -26.10 4.21
CA SER A 49 15.91 -25.68 2.87
C SER A 49 16.25 -24.19 2.81
N ARG A 50 15.46 -23.36 3.48
CA ARG A 50 15.66 -21.90 3.60
C ARG A 50 16.97 -21.53 4.28
N TYR A 51 17.42 -22.32 5.25
CA TYR A 51 18.64 -22.05 6.02
C TYR A 51 19.85 -22.89 5.58
N GLY A 52 19.69 -23.74 4.54
CA GLY A 52 20.81 -24.43 3.91
C GLY A 52 21.29 -25.68 4.63
N HIS A 53 20.47 -26.29 5.48
CA HIS A 53 20.84 -27.45 6.29
C HIS A 53 20.77 -28.75 5.49
N LEU A 54 21.74 -28.98 4.61
CA LEU A 54 21.77 -30.09 3.65
C LEU A 54 21.53 -31.46 4.30
N GLU A 55 22.18 -31.76 5.43
CA GLU A 55 22.04 -33.05 6.09
C GLU A 55 20.61 -33.28 6.63
N VAL A 56 19.98 -32.22 7.15
CA VAL A 56 18.59 -32.26 7.61
C VAL A 56 17.65 -32.42 6.42
N VAL A 57 17.89 -31.70 5.32
CA VAL A 57 17.10 -31.85 4.09
C VAL A 57 17.16 -33.29 3.58
N ASN A 58 18.35 -33.88 3.46
CA ASN A 58 18.50 -35.28 3.05
C ASN A 58 17.73 -36.22 4.00
N TYR A 59 17.86 -36.02 5.31
CA TYR A 59 17.17 -36.86 6.29
C TYR A 59 15.65 -36.79 6.17
N LEU A 60 15.09 -35.58 6.04
CA LEU A 60 13.65 -35.37 5.91
C LEU A 60 13.10 -35.99 4.61
N LEU A 61 13.85 -35.91 3.51
CA LEU A 61 13.44 -36.48 2.22
C LEU A 61 13.55 -38.01 2.20
N GLU A 62 14.67 -38.56 2.66
CA GLU A 62 14.95 -39.99 2.55
C GLU A 62 14.18 -40.82 3.59
N TYR A 63 14.14 -40.34 4.85
CA TYR A 63 13.59 -41.08 5.98
C TYR A 63 12.16 -40.66 6.33
N CYS A 64 11.83 -39.37 6.26
CA CYS A 64 10.49 -38.88 6.63
C CYS A 64 9.54 -38.75 5.43
N LYS A 65 10.01 -39.03 4.21
CA LYS A 65 9.24 -38.90 2.95
C LYS A 65 8.57 -37.53 2.79
N ALA A 66 9.22 -36.48 3.29
CA ALA A 66 8.68 -35.13 3.25
C ALA A 66 8.34 -34.69 1.82
N ASN A 67 7.14 -34.14 1.64
CA ASN A 67 6.68 -33.65 0.35
C ASN A 67 7.49 -32.42 -0.12
N VAL A 68 8.21 -32.58 -1.24
CA VAL A 68 9.09 -31.57 -1.82
C VAL A 68 8.38 -30.34 -2.39
N GLU A 69 7.07 -30.43 -2.62
CA GLU A 69 6.25 -29.39 -3.24
C GLU A 69 5.48 -28.54 -2.23
N LEU A 70 5.47 -28.93 -0.95
CA LEU A 70 4.60 -28.32 0.04
C LEU A 70 5.05 -26.89 0.37
N GLY A 71 4.30 -25.92 -0.14
CA GLY A 71 4.57 -24.50 0.05
C GLY A 71 4.19 -24.00 1.45
N GLY A 72 4.92 -23.00 1.95
CA GLY A 72 4.66 -22.36 3.23
C GLY A 72 5.15 -20.91 3.27
N SER A 73 5.16 -20.33 4.48
CA SER A 73 5.57 -18.97 4.75
C SER A 73 7.07 -18.92 5.08
N VAL A 74 7.83 -18.04 4.42
CA VAL A 74 9.26 -17.82 4.69
C VAL A 74 9.59 -16.33 4.74
N ASN A 75 10.58 -15.96 5.56
CA ASN A 75 11.00 -14.57 5.73
C ASN A 75 12.31 -14.27 4.98
N PHE A 76 12.31 -13.17 4.22
CA PHE A 76 13.48 -12.58 3.57
C PHE A 76 13.45 -11.07 3.83
N ASP A 77 14.53 -10.51 4.36
CA ASP A 77 14.68 -9.07 4.62
C ASP A 77 13.53 -8.41 5.39
N GLY A 78 12.89 -9.16 6.29
CA GLY A 78 11.75 -8.69 7.09
C GLY A 78 10.38 -8.82 6.39
N GLU A 79 10.34 -9.26 5.14
CA GLU A 79 9.11 -9.56 4.40
C GLU A 79 8.76 -11.06 4.50
N THR A 80 7.49 -11.37 4.74
CA THR A 80 6.98 -12.75 4.70
C THR A 80 6.46 -13.07 3.30
N ILE A 81 6.95 -14.16 2.72
CA ILE A 81 6.59 -14.64 1.39
C ILE A 81 5.76 -15.92 1.56
N GLU A 82 4.55 -15.89 1.00
CA GLU A 82 3.57 -16.96 1.13
C GLU A 82 3.61 -17.97 -0.03
N GLY A 83 3.32 -19.23 0.30
CA GLY A 83 3.24 -20.33 -0.64
C GLY A 83 4.58 -20.71 -1.27
N ALA A 84 5.71 -20.38 -0.64
CA ALA A 84 7.03 -20.70 -1.15
C ALA A 84 7.36 -22.20 -0.97
N PRO A 85 7.64 -22.95 -2.05
CA PRO A 85 8.13 -24.32 -1.93
C PRO A 85 9.61 -24.37 -1.47
N PRO A 86 10.07 -25.51 -0.93
CA PRO A 86 11.46 -25.70 -0.49
C PRO A 86 12.51 -25.30 -1.55
N LEU A 87 12.30 -25.67 -2.81
CA LEU A 87 13.22 -25.35 -3.91
C LEU A 87 13.34 -23.84 -4.14
N TRP A 88 12.22 -23.12 -4.04
CA TRP A 88 12.19 -21.66 -4.17
C TRP A 88 12.98 -21.01 -3.03
N ALA A 89 12.75 -21.44 -1.79
CA ALA A 89 13.41 -20.88 -0.61
C ALA A 89 14.93 -21.14 -0.62
N ALA A 90 15.37 -22.34 -1.01
CA ALA A 90 16.79 -22.66 -1.17
C ALA A 90 17.45 -21.86 -2.30
N SER A 91 16.73 -21.63 -3.40
CA SER A 91 17.22 -20.86 -4.56
C SER A 91 17.38 -19.38 -4.23
N ALA A 92 16.41 -18.79 -3.53
CA ALA A 92 16.49 -17.41 -3.04
C ALA A 92 17.67 -17.24 -2.06
N ALA A 93 17.82 -18.18 -1.10
CA ALA A 93 18.86 -18.10 -0.08
C ALA A 93 20.28 -18.49 -0.55
N GLY A 94 20.46 -18.90 -1.82
CA GLY A 94 21.79 -19.19 -2.36
C GLY A 94 22.35 -20.57 -2.01
N HIS A 95 21.52 -21.53 -1.60
CA HIS A 95 21.96 -22.84 -1.12
C HIS A 95 22.03 -23.88 -2.25
N LEU A 96 23.03 -23.76 -3.14
CA LEU A 96 23.20 -24.66 -4.29
C LEU A 96 23.18 -26.16 -3.95
N PRO A 97 23.85 -26.66 -2.88
CA PRO A 97 23.79 -28.08 -2.54
C PRO A 97 22.36 -28.56 -2.23
N VAL A 98 21.56 -27.73 -1.54
CA VAL A 98 20.16 -28.02 -1.24
C VAL A 98 19.32 -28.01 -2.52
N VAL A 99 19.52 -27.02 -3.40
CA VAL A 99 18.86 -26.96 -4.72
C VAL A 99 19.09 -28.25 -5.52
N LYS A 100 20.34 -28.73 -5.57
CA LYS A 100 20.70 -29.99 -6.24
C LYS A 100 19.97 -31.19 -5.63
N THR A 101 19.97 -31.29 -4.30
CA THR A 101 19.27 -32.37 -3.58
C THR A 101 17.77 -32.36 -3.85
N LEU A 102 17.12 -31.20 -3.81
CA LEU A 102 15.67 -31.08 -4.01
C LEU A 102 15.26 -31.48 -5.42
N LEU A 103 15.99 -31.02 -6.45
CA LEU A 103 15.75 -31.42 -7.84
C LEU A 103 15.99 -32.93 -8.06
N LYS A 104 17.03 -33.50 -7.43
CA LYS A 104 17.27 -34.95 -7.47
C LYS A 104 16.10 -35.76 -6.89
N HIS A 105 15.39 -35.20 -5.91
CA HIS A 105 14.21 -35.81 -5.28
C HIS A 105 12.89 -35.42 -5.97
N GLY A 106 12.94 -34.93 -7.20
CA GLY A 106 11.75 -34.70 -8.03
C GLY A 106 11.03 -33.39 -7.78
N ALA A 107 11.66 -32.41 -7.12
CA ALA A 107 11.08 -31.07 -7.00
C ALA A 107 10.84 -30.46 -8.40
N SER A 108 9.66 -29.89 -8.60
CA SER A 108 9.27 -29.20 -9.82
C SER A 108 10.03 -27.88 -9.93
N VAL A 109 10.90 -27.81 -10.94
CA VAL A 109 11.79 -26.65 -11.18
C VAL A 109 11.04 -25.33 -11.35
N ASN A 110 9.78 -25.38 -11.80
CA ASN A 110 8.94 -24.21 -12.06
C ASN A 110 7.84 -23.99 -11.02
N LYS A 111 7.82 -24.73 -9.90
CA LYS A 111 6.82 -24.51 -8.83
C LYS A 111 7.00 -23.12 -8.22
N THR A 112 5.92 -22.34 -8.17
CA THR A 112 5.98 -20.93 -7.79
C THR A 112 5.46 -20.65 -6.37
N THR A 113 5.78 -19.45 -5.88
CA THR A 113 5.05 -18.80 -4.78
C THR A 113 3.64 -18.36 -5.20
N LEU A 114 2.86 -17.80 -4.26
CA LEU A 114 1.55 -17.18 -4.57
C LEU A 114 1.63 -15.97 -5.51
N THR A 115 2.81 -15.34 -5.64
CA THR A 115 3.03 -14.24 -6.59
C THR A 115 3.47 -14.72 -7.96
N ASN A 116 3.41 -16.03 -8.22
CA ASN A 116 3.92 -16.69 -9.42
C ASN A 116 5.45 -16.52 -9.62
N SER A 117 6.21 -16.36 -8.52
CA SER A 117 7.68 -16.28 -8.58
C SER A 117 8.29 -17.68 -8.65
N THR A 118 9.05 -17.99 -9.69
CA THR A 118 9.77 -19.28 -9.84
C THR A 118 11.06 -19.31 -9.02
N PRO A 119 11.62 -20.51 -8.73
CA PRO A 119 12.95 -20.63 -8.12
C PRO A 119 14.04 -19.94 -8.94
N LEU A 120 13.93 -20.00 -10.28
CA LEU A 120 14.83 -19.29 -11.19
C LEU A 120 14.75 -17.77 -10.99
N ARG A 121 13.53 -17.22 -10.91
CA ARG A 121 13.32 -15.80 -10.64
C ARG A 121 13.90 -15.39 -9.28
N ALA A 122 13.80 -16.25 -8.27
CA ALA A 122 14.36 -16.00 -6.94
C ALA A 122 15.89 -15.95 -6.97
N ALA A 123 16.54 -16.92 -7.60
CA ALA A 123 17.99 -16.93 -7.79
C ALA A 123 18.48 -15.72 -8.61
N CYS A 124 17.70 -15.30 -9.61
CA CYS A 124 17.97 -14.09 -10.40
C CYS A 124 17.83 -12.79 -9.60
N PHE A 125 17.01 -12.76 -8.53
CA PHE A 125 16.82 -11.57 -7.70
C PHE A 125 18.04 -11.32 -6.80
N ASP A 126 18.56 -12.36 -6.14
CA ASP A 126 19.69 -12.25 -5.21
C ASP A 126 21.07 -12.46 -5.85
N GLY A 127 21.12 -12.82 -7.14
CA GLY A 127 22.37 -12.84 -7.90
C GLY A 127 23.13 -14.17 -7.88
N HIS A 128 22.45 -15.28 -7.58
CA HIS A 128 23.07 -16.60 -7.45
C HIS A 128 23.31 -17.29 -8.80
N LEU A 129 24.32 -16.83 -9.55
CA LEU A 129 24.59 -17.29 -10.93
C LEU A 129 24.68 -18.81 -11.07
N GLU A 130 25.36 -19.50 -10.17
CA GLU A 130 25.51 -20.96 -10.25
C GLU A 130 24.18 -21.71 -10.08
N ILE A 131 23.27 -21.17 -9.25
CA ILE A 131 21.91 -21.71 -9.12
C ILE A 131 21.10 -21.40 -10.38
N VAL A 132 21.22 -20.19 -10.94
CA VAL A 132 20.57 -19.84 -12.22
C VAL A 132 20.98 -20.81 -13.32
N ARG A 133 22.30 -21.06 -13.49
CA ARG A 133 22.81 -22.02 -14.48
C ARG A 133 22.23 -23.41 -14.26
N TYR A 134 22.30 -23.89 -13.02
CA TYR A 134 21.83 -25.23 -12.68
C TYR A 134 20.33 -25.40 -12.93
N LEU A 135 19.50 -24.43 -12.52
CA LEU A 135 18.05 -24.46 -12.75
C LEU A 135 17.71 -24.48 -14.25
N VAL A 136 18.36 -23.63 -15.05
CA VAL A 136 18.14 -23.59 -16.51
C VAL A 136 18.60 -24.88 -17.19
N GLU A 137 19.70 -25.49 -16.73
CA GLU A 137 20.15 -26.81 -17.19
C GLU A 137 19.18 -27.94 -16.82
N HIS A 138 18.34 -27.74 -15.79
CA HIS A 138 17.28 -28.66 -15.37
C HIS A 138 15.89 -28.18 -15.84
N HIS A 139 15.84 -27.54 -17.01
CA HIS A 139 14.61 -27.15 -17.71
C HIS A 139 13.73 -26.12 -16.99
N ALA A 140 14.32 -25.23 -16.19
CA ALA A 140 13.62 -24.04 -15.71
C ALA A 140 13.19 -23.16 -16.89
N ASP A 141 11.93 -22.74 -16.88
CA ASP A 141 11.39 -21.86 -17.91
C ASP A 141 11.72 -20.40 -17.56
N MET A 142 12.51 -19.76 -18.42
CA MET A 142 12.96 -18.37 -18.25
C MET A 142 11.82 -17.36 -18.48
N GLU A 143 10.77 -17.77 -19.19
CA GLU A 143 9.67 -16.91 -19.64
C GLU A 143 8.48 -16.88 -18.67
N VAL A 144 8.48 -17.77 -17.66
CA VAL A 144 7.51 -17.71 -16.55
C VAL A 144 7.76 -16.47 -15.72
N ALA A 145 6.83 -15.53 -15.81
CA ALA A 145 6.87 -14.27 -15.12
C ALA A 145 6.05 -14.32 -13.83
N ASN A 146 6.32 -13.40 -12.89
CA ASN A 146 5.45 -13.23 -11.73
C ASN A 146 4.05 -12.70 -12.14
N ARG A 147 3.13 -12.56 -11.18
CA ARG A 147 1.76 -12.07 -11.42
C ARG A 147 1.66 -10.67 -12.07
N HIS A 148 2.76 -9.91 -12.07
CA HIS A 148 2.85 -8.59 -12.70
C HIS A 148 3.48 -8.64 -14.09
N GLY A 149 3.76 -9.83 -14.63
CA GLY A 149 4.43 -10.02 -15.92
C GLY A 149 5.93 -9.74 -15.87
N HIS A 150 6.55 -9.67 -14.69
CA HIS A 150 7.97 -9.40 -14.54
C HIS A 150 8.82 -10.67 -14.65
N THR A 151 9.66 -10.75 -15.69
CA THR A 151 10.46 -11.92 -16.05
C THR A 151 11.76 -12.05 -15.23
N CYS A 152 12.47 -13.16 -15.41
CA CYS A 152 13.81 -13.38 -14.85
C CYS A 152 14.83 -12.38 -15.42
N LEU A 153 14.80 -12.14 -16.74
CA LEU A 153 15.69 -11.16 -17.38
C LEU A 153 15.46 -9.75 -16.85
N MET A 154 14.20 -9.33 -16.71
CA MET A 154 13.83 -8.04 -16.14
C MET A 154 14.42 -7.84 -14.74
N ILE A 155 14.28 -8.83 -13.83
CA ILE A 155 14.79 -8.66 -12.47
C ILE A 155 16.32 -8.65 -12.41
N SER A 156 16.99 -9.44 -13.26
CA SER A 156 18.44 -9.39 -13.36
C SER A 156 18.95 -8.03 -13.86
N CYS A 157 18.20 -7.39 -14.75
CA CYS A 157 18.49 -6.03 -15.21
C CYS A 157 18.29 -5.00 -14.09
N TYR A 158 17.16 -5.06 -13.37
CA TYR A 158 16.83 -4.14 -12.29
C TYR A 158 17.82 -4.24 -11.11
N LYS A 159 18.27 -5.46 -10.80
CA LYS A 159 19.26 -5.70 -9.74
C LYS A 159 20.71 -5.49 -10.17
N GLY A 160 20.97 -5.22 -11.46
CA GLY A 160 22.32 -4.99 -11.98
C GLY A 160 23.18 -6.26 -12.11
N HIS A 161 22.57 -7.44 -12.13
CA HIS A 161 23.28 -8.73 -12.20
C HIS A 161 23.73 -9.05 -13.63
N ARG A 162 24.81 -8.39 -14.07
CA ARG A 162 25.31 -8.43 -15.45
C ARG A 162 25.55 -9.85 -15.98
N GLU A 163 26.20 -10.72 -15.22
CA GLU A 163 26.52 -12.08 -15.67
C GLU A 163 25.29 -12.97 -15.80
N ILE A 164 24.29 -12.79 -14.93
CA ILE A 164 23.01 -13.50 -15.04
C ILE A 164 22.24 -13.01 -16.26
N ALA A 165 22.11 -11.69 -16.44
CA ALA A 165 21.43 -11.13 -17.61
C ALA A 165 22.08 -11.61 -18.92
N LYS A 166 23.42 -11.61 -18.97
CA LYS A 166 24.18 -12.15 -20.11
C LYS A 166 23.86 -13.63 -20.35
N PHE A 167 23.92 -14.46 -19.30
CA PHE A 167 23.61 -15.89 -19.41
C PHE A 167 22.19 -16.14 -19.92
N LEU A 168 21.18 -15.42 -19.39
CA LEU A 168 19.79 -15.56 -19.82
C LEU A 168 19.62 -15.18 -21.30
N LEU A 169 20.26 -14.10 -21.75
CA LEU A 169 20.26 -13.70 -23.16
C LEU A 169 20.92 -14.75 -24.07
N GLU A 170 22.06 -15.31 -23.65
CA GLU A 170 22.74 -16.40 -24.38
C GLU A 170 21.89 -17.68 -24.46
N ARG A 171 21.02 -17.92 -23.47
CA ARG A 171 20.06 -19.03 -23.46
C ARG A 171 18.74 -18.72 -24.16
N GLY A 172 18.61 -17.54 -24.78
CA GLY A 172 17.47 -17.19 -25.63
C GLY A 172 16.29 -16.54 -24.92
N ALA A 173 16.50 -15.91 -23.75
CA ALA A 173 15.45 -15.16 -23.08
C ALA A 173 14.92 -14.02 -23.98
N ASP A 174 13.60 -13.84 -24.03
CA ASP A 174 12.99 -12.81 -24.87
C ASP A 174 13.23 -11.40 -24.28
N VAL A 175 14.07 -10.65 -24.98
CA VAL A 175 14.50 -9.30 -24.62
C VAL A 175 13.38 -8.26 -24.67
N ASN A 176 12.30 -8.52 -25.42
CA ASN A 176 11.21 -7.57 -25.68
C ASN A 176 9.92 -7.91 -24.92
N ARG A 177 9.96 -8.84 -23.96
CA ARG A 177 8.83 -9.10 -23.06
C ARG A 177 8.39 -7.81 -22.37
N LYS A 178 7.08 -7.69 -22.19
CA LYS A 178 6.44 -6.61 -21.44
C LYS A 178 5.75 -7.15 -20.20
N SER A 179 5.89 -6.42 -19.10
CA SER A 179 5.09 -6.62 -17.90
C SER A 179 3.63 -6.21 -18.14
N VAL A 180 2.75 -6.48 -17.17
CA VAL A 180 1.33 -6.04 -17.24
C VAL A 180 1.22 -4.52 -17.37
N LYS A 181 2.17 -3.76 -16.81
CA LYS A 181 2.26 -2.30 -16.93
C LYS A 181 3.15 -1.84 -18.08
N GLY A 182 3.50 -2.73 -19.02
CA GLY A 182 4.32 -2.38 -20.17
C GLY A 182 5.83 -2.25 -19.92
N ASN A 183 6.30 -2.50 -18.69
CA ASN A 183 7.73 -2.44 -18.34
C ASN A 183 8.54 -3.45 -19.15
N THR A 184 9.74 -3.08 -19.61
CA THR A 184 10.67 -3.95 -20.34
C THR A 184 12.01 -4.03 -19.63
N ALA A 185 12.86 -4.99 -19.99
CA ALA A 185 14.21 -5.10 -19.42
C ALA A 185 15.07 -3.83 -19.64
N LEU A 186 14.78 -3.02 -20.68
CA LEU A 186 15.43 -1.72 -20.89
C LEU A 186 15.00 -0.68 -19.85
N HIS A 187 13.73 -0.67 -19.45
CA HIS A 187 13.24 0.18 -18.37
C HIS A 187 13.90 -0.22 -17.05
N ASP A 188 14.02 -1.52 -16.75
CA ASP A 188 14.71 -2.00 -15.55
C ASP A 188 16.19 -1.58 -15.51
N CYS A 189 16.87 -1.57 -16.65
CA CYS A 189 18.23 -1.01 -16.74
C CYS A 189 18.24 0.50 -16.52
N ALA A 190 17.26 1.21 -17.06
CA ALA A 190 17.13 2.65 -16.91
C ALA A 190 16.87 3.05 -15.45
N GLU A 191 16.00 2.34 -14.74
CA GLU A 191 15.64 2.59 -13.35
C GLU A 191 16.72 2.19 -12.34
N SER A 192 17.59 1.26 -12.70
CA SER A 192 18.71 0.80 -11.87
C SER A 192 20.04 1.49 -12.19
N GLY A 193 20.14 2.18 -13.33
CA GLY A 193 21.39 2.77 -13.81
C GLY A 193 22.36 1.74 -14.42
N SER A 194 21.88 0.54 -14.78
CA SER A 194 22.67 -0.59 -15.29
C SER A 194 23.10 -0.44 -16.74
N LEU A 195 23.97 0.54 -17.03
CA LEU A 195 24.37 0.92 -18.39
C LEU A 195 24.96 -0.23 -19.21
N GLU A 196 25.82 -1.04 -18.61
CA GLU A 196 26.46 -2.15 -19.34
C GLU A 196 25.45 -3.24 -19.73
N ILE A 197 24.42 -3.47 -18.90
CA ILE A 197 23.33 -4.40 -19.24
C ILE A 197 22.48 -3.80 -20.35
N MET A 198 22.14 -2.50 -20.27
CA MET A 198 21.42 -1.81 -21.33
C MET A 198 22.11 -1.94 -22.69
N LYS A 199 23.44 -1.74 -22.74
CA LYS A 199 24.23 -1.94 -23.96
C LYS A 199 24.13 -3.37 -24.49
N MET A 200 24.13 -4.39 -23.63
CA MET A 200 23.93 -5.79 -24.03
C MET A 200 22.53 -6.00 -24.63
N LEU A 201 21.48 -5.50 -23.98
CA LEU A 201 20.10 -5.63 -24.47
C LEU A 201 19.92 -4.99 -25.85
N LEU A 202 20.49 -3.79 -26.06
CA LEU A 202 20.44 -3.10 -27.35
C LEU A 202 21.17 -3.87 -28.46
N LYS A 203 22.30 -4.52 -28.15
CA LYS A 203 22.99 -5.45 -29.08
C LYS A 203 22.11 -6.65 -29.42
N CYS A 204 21.30 -7.12 -28.47
CA CYS A 204 20.28 -8.16 -28.67
C CYS A 204 18.98 -7.63 -29.32
N LYS A 205 19.00 -6.45 -29.96
CA LYS A 205 17.86 -5.85 -30.68
C LYS A 205 16.65 -5.54 -29.77
N ALA A 206 16.88 -5.21 -28.50
CA ALA A 206 15.85 -4.65 -27.64
C ALA A 206 15.25 -3.36 -28.23
N ARG A 207 13.93 -3.21 -28.15
CA ARG A 207 13.20 -2.04 -28.64
C ARG A 207 12.92 -1.07 -27.50
N MET A 208 13.24 0.20 -27.73
CA MET A 208 12.85 1.29 -26.83
C MET A 208 11.38 1.58 -27.06
N GLU A 209 10.52 1.09 -26.18
CA GLU A 209 9.07 1.25 -26.26
C GLU A 209 8.56 2.04 -25.07
N ARG A 210 7.34 2.56 -25.16
CA ARG A 210 6.66 3.20 -24.03
C ARG A 210 6.00 2.15 -23.14
N ASP A 211 6.10 2.34 -21.83
CA ASP A 211 5.37 1.56 -20.83
C ASP A 211 3.90 2.05 -20.69
N GLY A 212 3.17 1.51 -19.71
CA GLY A 212 1.78 1.85 -19.45
C GLY A 212 1.56 3.28 -18.91
N TYR A 213 2.60 3.97 -18.46
CA TYR A 213 2.56 5.40 -18.11
C TYR A 213 3.02 6.29 -19.26
N GLY A 214 3.34 5.72 -20.43
CA GLY A 214 3.88 6.46 -21.57
C GLY A 214 5.38 6.74 -21.47
N MET A 215 6.09 6.14 -20.51
CA MET A 215 7.51 6.36 -20.27
C MET A 215 8.35 5.54 -21.23
N THR A 216 9.36 6.15 -21.85
CA THR A 216 10.44 5.43 -22.53
C THR A 216 11.55 5.09 -21.51
N PRO A 217 12.47 4.15 -21.82
CA PRO A 217 13.64 3.92 -20.98
C PRO A 217 14.49 5.19 -20.74
N LEU A 218 14.51 6.11 -21.71
CA LEU A 218 15.18 7.41 -21.56
C LEU A 218 14.50 8.27 -20.48
N LEU A 219 13.17 8.43 -20.54
CA LEU A 219 12.43 9.19 -19.53
C LEU A 219 12.48 8.53 -18.15
N ALA A 220 12.42 7.19 -18.09
CA ALA A 220 12.55 6.44 -16.83
C ALA A 220 13.90 6.71 -16.15
N ALA A 221 14.99 6.80 -16.92
CA ALA A 221 16.30 7.18 -16.40
C ALA A 221 16.34 8.63 -15.88
N SER A 222 15.64 9.55 -16.56
CA SER A 222 15.52 10.94 -16.10
C SER A 222 14.72 11.08 -14.80
N VAL A 223 13.62 10.33 -14.64
CA VAL A 223 12.83 10.28 -13.39
C VAL A 223 13.66 9.75 -12.23
N THR A 224 14.39 8.66 -12.45
CA THR A 224 15.20 8.02 -11.41
C THR A 224 16.52 8.76 -11.14
N GLY A 225 16.99 9.59 -12.08
CA GLY A 225 18.17 10.44 -11.94
C GLY A 225 19.48 9.74 -12.30
N HIS A 226 19.41 8.74 -13.19
CA HIS A 226 20.56 7.96 -13.65
C HIS A 226 21.21 8.60 -14.88
N THR A 227 22.06 9.59 -14.62
CA THR A 227 22.75 10.39 -15.65
C THR A 227 23.52 9.56 -16.67
N ASN A 228 24.17 8.48 -16.24
CA ASN A 228 24.94 7.60 -17.13
C ASN A 228 24.07 6.97 -18.25
N ILE A 229 22.81 6.65 -17.94
CA ILE A 229 21.85 6.14 -18.91
C ILE A 229 21.37 7.27 -19.83
N VAL A 230 20.98 8.42 -19.26
CA VAL A 230 20.52 9.58 -20.04
C VAL A 230 21.59 10.01 -21.03
N GLU A 231 22.82 10.22 -20.58
CA GLU A 231 23.96 10.62 -21.44
C GLU A 231 24.23 9.59 -22.54
N TYR A 232 24.08 8.30 -22.27
CA TYR A 232 24.25 7.29 -23.31
C TYR A 232 23.11 7.29 -24.34
N LEU A 233 21.86 7.43 -23.88
CA LEU A 233 20.66 7.32 -24.70
C LEU A 233 20.41 8.55 -25.58
N ILE A 234 20.71 9.77 -25.11
CA ILE A 234 20.54 11.00 -25.92
C ILE A 234 21.49 11.06 -27.12
N HIS A 235 22.59 10.30 -27.11
CA HIS A 235 23.50 10.16 -28.24
C HIS A 235 23.17 8.95 -29.13
N GLN A 236 22.10 8.20 -28.83
CA GLN A 236 21.66 7.11 -29.70
C GLN A 236 20.92 7.68 -30.92
N PRO A 237 21.15 7.13 -32.14
CA PRO A 237 20.49 7.61 -33.36
C PRO A 237 18.95 7.51 -33.35
N ARG A 238 18.39 6.73 -32.41
CA ARG A 238 16.95 6.49 -32.30
C ARG A 238 16.22 7.53 -31.45
N ALA A 239 16.92 8.29 -30.61
CA ALA A 239 16.29 9.29 -29.76
C ALA A 239 15.99 10.54 -30.58
N THR A 240 14.73 10.99 -30.57
CA THR A 240 14.39 12.23 -31.27
C THR A 240 14.93 13.44 -30.51
N ARG A 241 15.11 14.56 -31.21
CA ARG A 241 15.54 15.82 -30.58
C ARG A 241 14.58 16.25 -29.46
N GLU A 242 13.27 16.10 -29.67
CA GLU A 242 12.24 16.39 -28.66
C GLU A 242 12.38 15.48 -27.42
N GLU A 243 12.55 14.18 -27.62
CA GLU A 243 12.74 13.23 -26.51
C GLU A 243 14.01 13.52 -25.71
N CYS A 244 15.10 13.91 -26.38
CA CYS A 244 16.33 14.32 -25.70
C CYS A 244 16.14 15.59 -24.87
N ILE A 245 15.41 16.58 -25.39
CA ILE A 245 15.10 17.83 -24.67
C ILE A 245 14.26 17.52 -23.44
N ASP A 246 13.15 16.81 -23.58
CA ASP A 246 12.28 16.45 -22.46
C ASP A 246 13.03 15.62 -21.42
N ALA A 247 13.88 14.68 -21.84
CA ALA A 247 14.68 13.89 -20.93
C ALA A 247 15.67 14.75 -20.12
N LEU A 248 16.32 15.74 -20.73
CA LEU A 248 17.24 16.65 -20.03
C LEU A 248 16.50 17.62 -19.10
N GLU A 249 15.36 18.16 -19.53
CA GLU A 249 14.52 19.03 -18.70
C GLU A 249 14.01 18.29 -17.45
N LEU A 250 13.48 17.08 -17.66
CA LEU A 250 13.02 16.21 -16.59
C LEU A 250 14.17 15.75 -15.67
N LEU A 251 15.34 15.45 -16.22
CA LEU A 251 16.53 15.13 -15.42
C LEU A 251 16.91 16.34 -14.54
N GLY A 252 16.86 17.55 -15.09
CA GLY A 252 17.06 18.78 -14.31
C GLY A 252 16.05 18.91 -13.18
N ALA A 253 14.76 18.66 -13.43
CA ALA A 253 13.74 18.64 -12.38
C ALA A 253 14.01 17.57 -11.31
N THR A 254 14.51 16.39 -11.69
CA THR A 254 14.95 15.35 -10.73
C THR A 254 16.16 15.79 -9.91
N TYR A 255 17.08 16.56 -10.50
CA TYR A 255 18.21 17.13 -9.77
C TYR A 255 17.76 18.13 -8.70
N VAL A 256 16.75 18.96 -9.00
CA VAL A 256 16.15 19.89 -8.02
C VAL A 256 15.50 19.14 -6.86
N ASP A 257 14.59 18.21 -7.14
CA ASP A 257 13.75 17.62 -6.10
C ASP A 257 14.40 16.44 -5.36
N LYS A 258 15.02 15.52 -6.11
CA LYS A 258 15.57 14.27 -5.57
C LYS A 258 17.01 14.43 -5.10
N LYS A 259 17.87 15.05 -5.93
CA LYS A 259 19.30 15.22 -5.62
C LYS A 259 19.61 16.50 -4.83
N ARG A 260 18.67 17.44 -4.76
CA ARG A 260 18.83 18.76 -4.12
C ARG A 260 20.05 19.53 -4.67
N ASP A 261 20.35 19.33 -5.96
CA ASP A 261 21.47 19.95 -6.67
C ASP A 261 20.95 20.90 -7.76
N LEU A 262 20.79 22.17 -7.38
CA LEU A 262 20.30 23.23 -8.27
C LEU A 262 21.30 23.53 -9.39
N MET A 263 22.60 23.52 -9.11
CA MET A 263 23.62 23.78 -10.12
C MET A 263 23.67 22.67 -11.17
N GLY A 264 23.51 21.42 -10.73
CA GLY A 264 23.33 20.29 -11.63
C GLY A 264 22.09 20.43 -12.51
N ALA A 265 20.96 20.82 -11.93
CA ALA A 265 19.73 21.07 -12.69
C ALA A 265 19.93 22.14 -13.79
N MET A 266 20.55 23.27 -13.43
CA MET A 266 20.86 24.36 -14.36
C MET A 266 21.70 23.90 -15.55
N ARG A 267 22.69 23.01 -15.33
CA ARG A 267 23.49 22.47 -16.45
C ARG A 267 22.65 21.71 -17.46
N TYR A 268 21.71 20.88 -17.01
CA TYR A 268 20.85 20.14 -17.94
C TYR A 268 19.79 21.03 -18.60
N TRP A 269 19.22 21.99 -17.87
CA TRP A 269 18.28 22.95 -18.45
C TRP A 269 18.94 23.84 -19.50
N ARG A 270 20.18 24.30 -19.29
CA ARG A 270 20.94 25.04 -20.32
C ARG A 270 21.13 24.20 -21.57
N ARG A 271 21.60 22.96 -21.41
CA ARG A 271 21.80 22.05 -22.53
C ARG A 271 20.49 21.75 -23.29
N ALA A 272 19.39 21.59 -22.58
CA ALA A 272 18.07 21.44 -23.19
C ALA A 272 17.64 22.71 -23.95
N MET A 273 17.90 23.90 -23.39
CA MET A 273 17.60 25.19 -24.03
C MET A 273 18.43 25.41 -25.29
N GLU A 274 19.73 25.10 -25.25
CA GLU A 274 20.61 25.08 -26.42
C GLU A 274 20.09 24.12 -27.49
N LEU A 275 19.65 22.92 -27.09
CA LEU A 275 19.02 21.97 -28.00
C LEU A 275 17.67 22.45 -28.53
N ARG A 276 16.91 23.29 -27.84
CA ARG A 276 15.70 23.93 -28.39
C ARG A 276 16.02 25.01 -29.42
N GLN A 277 17.14 25.72 -29.23
CA GLN A 277 17.59 26.83 -30.07
C GLN A 277 18.50 26.40 -31.24
N ALA A 278 18.99 25.16 -31.25
CA ALA A 278 19.85 24.66 -32.32
C ALA A 278 19.16 24.65 -33.71
N GLY A 279 19.83 25.14 -34.76
CA GLY A 279 19.32 25.19 -36.15
C GLY A 279 18.99 26.61 -36.64
N ASP A 280 18.49 26.72 -37.87
CA ASP A 280 17.96 28.00 -38.40
C ASP A 280 16.64 28.37 -37.69
N ARG A 281 16.18 29.62 -37.79
CA ARG A 281 14.93 30.12 -37.13
C ARG A 281 13.67 29.29 -37.40
N VAL A 282 13.69 28.41 -38.41
CA VAL A 282 12.58 27.52 -38.80
C VAL A 282 12.57 26.22 -37.99
N ASP A 283 13.70 25.81 -37.40
CA ASP A 283 13.87 24.57 -36.63
C ASP A 283 13.84 24.80 -35.10
N PHE A 284 13.29 25.94 -34.66
CA PHE A 284 13.12 26.29 -33.26
C PHE A 284 12.02 25.44 -32.61
N LEU A 285 12.37 24.68 -31.56
CA LEU A 285 11.42 23.85 -30.81
C LEU A 285 10.93 24.59 -29.56
N ALA A 286 9.88 25.39 -29.75
CA ALA A 286 9.21 26.11 -28.68
C ALA A 286 8.68 25.14 -27.61
N LYS A 287 8.61 25.62 -26.35
CA LYS A 287 7.87 24.90 -25.32
C LYS A 287 6.37 24.91 -25.67
N PRO A 288 5.62 23.86 -25.28
CA PRO A 288 4.17 23.87 -25.40
C PRO A 288 3.55 25.11 -24.73
N PRO A 289 2.41 25.63 -25.24
CA PRO A 289 1.76 26.78 -24.65
C PRO A 289 1.40 26.49 -23.18
N PRO A 290 1.59 27.46 -22.27
CA PRO A 290 1.31 27.24 -20.86
C PRO A 290 -0.19 26.97 -20.65
N GLY A 291 -0.50 26.00 -19.79
CA GLY A 291 -1.85 25.76 -19.31
C GLY A 291 -2.39 26.91 -18.45
N PRO A 292 -3.60 26.76 -17.87
CA PRO A 292 -4.12 27.73 -16.92
C PRO A 292 -3.15 27.91 -15.74
N PRO A 293 -3.02 29.14 -15.20
CA PRO A 293 -2.12 29.39 -14.08
C PRO A 293 -2.55 28.55 -12.88
N VAL A 294 -1.59 27.85 -12.27
CA VAL A 294 -1.83 27.01 -11.09
C VAL A 294 -1.48 27.82 -9.84
N PRO A 295 -2.47 28.20 -9.00
CA PRO A 295 -2.21 29.01 -7.81
C PRO A 295 -1.27 28.33 -6.81
N ALA A 296 -1.28 26.99 -6.75
CA ALA A 296 -0.37 26.23 -5.90
C ALA A 296 1.10 26.33 -6.32
N TYR A 297 1.37 26.78 -7.56
CA TYR A 297 2.71 27.02 -8.08
C TYR A 297 3.03 28.53 -8.17
N ASP A 298 2.36 29.36 -7.36
CA ASP A 298 2.43 30.84 -7.44
C ASP A 298 2.13 31.41 -8.83
N CYS A 299 1.36 30.68 -9.64
CA CYS A 299 1.12 31.02 -11.05
C CYS A 299 2.41 31.13 -11.88
N ALA A 300 3.50 30.48 -11.45
CA ALA A 300 4.76 30.40 -12.17
C ALA A 300 4.57 29.83 -13.58
N ARG A 301 5.49 30.18 -14.48
CA ARG A 301 5.49 29.73 -15.88
C ARG A 301 6.87 29.24 -16.25
N GLU A 302 6.91 28.22 -17.12
CA GLU A 302 8.19 27.70 -17.58
C GLU A 302 9.00 28.75 -18.32
N VAL A 303 10.30 28.83 -18.00
CA VAL A 303 11.25 29.68 -18.73
C VAL A 303 11.34 29.27 -20.20
N ASN A 304 11.33 30.25 -21.09
CA ASN A 304 11.33 30.04 -22.54
C ASN A 304 12.61 30.54 -23.23
N THR A 305 13.39 31.39 -22.56
CA THR A 305 14.60 32.00 -23.12
C THR A 305 15.84 31.67 -22.29
N SER A 306 17.01 31.83 -22.89
CA SER A 306 18.28 31.63 -22.18
C SER A 306 18.50 32.73 -21.14
N GLU A 307 18.03 33.96 -21.37
CA GLU A 307 18.12 35.05 -20.38
C GLU A 307 17.27 34.78 -19.14
N GLU A 308 16.03 34.32 -19.32
CA GLU A 308 15.16 33.91 -18.21
C GLU A 308 15.77 32.76 -17.40
N LEU A 309 16.40 31.80 -18.09
CA LEU A 309 17.06 30.68 -17.44
C LEU A 309 18.24 31.15 -16.57
N GLU A 310 19.09 32.07 -17.04
CA GLU A 310 20.20 32.59 -16.21
C GLU A 310 19.73 33.36 -14.97
N ALA A 311 18.57 34.01 -15.04
CA ALA A 311 17.97 34.70 -13.89
C ALA A 311 17.54 33.75 -12.76
N LEU A 312 17.24 32.47 -13.07
CA LEU A 312 16.80 31.48 -12.08
C LEU A 312 17.84 31.16 -11.00
N ILE A 313 19.13 31.35 -11.28
CA ILE A 313 20.22 30.98 -10.35
C ILE A 313 20.12 31.75 -9.04
N THR A 314 19.60 32.98 -9.08
CA THR A 314 19.43 33.83 -7.91
C THR A 314 18.16 33.53 -7.12
N ASP A 315 17.24 32.72 -7.66
CA ASP A 315 15.95 32.38 -7.04
C ASP A 315 15.74 30.86 -6.93
N PRO A 316 16.15 30.27 -5.79
CA PRO A 316 15.93 28.84 -5.54
C PRO A 316 14.46 28.44 -5.48
N ASP A 317 13.53 29.34 -5.14
CA ASP A 317 12.11 29.01 -5.06
C ASP A 317 11.46 28.93 -6.44
N GLU A 318 11.82 29.85 -7.33
CA GLU A 318 11.39 29.78 -8.72
C GLU A 318 11.91 28.49 -9.38
N MET A 319 13.19 28.12 -9.15
CA MET A 319 13.72 26.83 -9.64
C MET A 319 12.90 25.62 -9.17
N ARG A 320 12.35 25.65 -7.96
CA ARG A 320 11.49 24.57 -7.44
C ARG A 320 10.16 24.54 -8.18
N MET A 321 9.58 25.69 -8.50
CA MET A 321 8.34 25.77 -9.29
C MET A 321 8.57 25.30 -10.73
N GLN A 322 9.71 25.67 -11.34
CA GLN A 322 10.12 25.16 -12.65
C GLN A 322 10.19 23.62 -12.67
N ALA A 323 10.76 23.00 -11.63
CA ALA A 323 10.83 21.55 -11.54
C ALA A 323 9.45 20.88 -11.46
N LEU A 324 8.48 21.48 -10.77
CA LEU A 324 7.11 20.97 -10.72
C LEU A 324 6.40 21.11 -12.07
N LEU A 325 6.51 22.29 -12.72
CA LEU A 325 5.93 22.56 -14.03
C LEU A 325 6.45 21.59 -15.11
N VAL A 326 7.79 21.45 -15.19
CA VAL A 326 8.44 20.54 -16.14
C VAL A 326 7.96 19.10 -15.94
N ARG A 327 7.85 18.67 -14.68
CA ARG A 327 7.41 17.31 -14.38
C ARG A 327 5.96 17.07 -14.74
N GLU A 328 5.07 18.00 -14.40
CA GLU A 328 3.65 17.90 -14.76
C GLU A 328 3.45 17.92 -16.29
N ARG A 329 4.21 18.74 -17.02
CA ARG A 329 4.16 18.76 -18.48
C ARG A 329 4.61 17.44 -19.13
N ILE A 330 5.74 16.89 -18.66
CA ILE A 330 6.37 15.73 -19.33
C ILE A 330 5.75 14.41 -18.87
N LEU A 331 5.48 14.24 -17.57
CA LEU A 331 4.93 13.01 -17.02
C LEU A 331 3.39 12.99 -17.01
N GLY A 332 2.77 14.17 -17.00
CA GLY A 332 1.33 14.31 -16.85
C GLY A 332 0.84 14.09 -15.41
N PRO A 333 -0.45 14.34 -15.16
CA PRO A 333 -1.06 14.27 -13.84
C PRO A 333 -1.34 12.83 -13.35
N SER A 334 -1.36 11.85 -14.25
CA SER A 334 -1.61 10.44 -13.92
C SER A 334 -0.35 9.70 -13.44
N HIS A 335 0.85 10.20 -13.77
CA HIS A 335 2.10 9.56 -13.36
C HIS A 335 2.33 9.76 -11.84
N PRO A 336 2.72 8.71 -11.10
CA PRO A 336 2.82 8.76 -9.65
C PRO A 336 3.78 9.84 -9.13
N ASP A 337 4.94 9.98 -9.78
CA ASP A 337 5.98 10.94 -9.39
C ASP A 337 5.52 12.41 -9.43
N THR A 338 4.56 12.76 -10.30
CA THR A 338 4.05 14.15 -10.39
C THR A 338 3.43 14.54 -9.06
N SER A 339 2.42 13.79 -8.60
CA SER A 339 1.79 14.05 -7.31
C SER A 339 2.73 13.82 -6.12
N TYR A 340 3.67 12.87 -6.22
CA TYR A 340 4.66 12.62 -5.18
C TYR A 340 5.57 13.83 -4.95
N TYR A 341 6.17 14.40 -6.01
CA TYR A 341 7.09 15.52 -5.86
C TYR A 341 6.40 16.82 -5.48
N ILE A 342 5.14 17.03 -5.88
CA ILE A 342 4.32 18.14 -5.36
C ILE A 342 4.16 18.00 -3.83
N ARG A 343 3.81 16.81 -3.34
CA ARG A 343 3.69 16.56 -1.90
C ARG A 343 5.03 16.69 -1.18
N TYR A 344 6.10 16.12 -1.74
CA TYR A 344 7.44 16.24 -1.17
C TYR A 344 7.86 17.72 -1.06
N ARG A 345 7.61 18.53 -2.10
CA ARG A 345 7.88 19.97 -2.07
C ARG A 345 7.09 20.67 -0.97
N GLY A 346 5.81 20.33 -0.82
CA GLY A 346 5.00 20.82 0.29
C GLY A 346 5.58 20.46 1.66
N ALA A 347 6.06 19.23 1.84
CA ALA A 347 6.71 18.80 3.08
C ALA A 347 7.98 19.61 3.39
N VAL A 348 8.80 19.90 2.37
CA VAL A 348 10.00 20.75 2.54
C VAL A 348 9.64 22.18 2.98
N TYR A 349 8.53 22.73 2.49
CA TYR A 349 8.02 24.02 2.97
C TYR A 349 7.51 23.95 4.42
N ALA A 350 6.79 22.88 4.78
CA ALA A 350 6.35 22.66 6.16
C ALA A 350 7.54 22.52 7.14
N ASP A 351 8.60 21.81 6.75
CA ASP A 351 9.84 21.70 7.55
C ASP A 351 10.50 23.07 7.76
N SER A 352 10.28 24.01 6.84
CA SER A 352 10.76 25.40 6.94
C SER A 352 9.79 26.34 7.68
N GLY A 353 8.65 25.82 8.15
CA GLY A 353 7.62 26.56 8.88
C GLY A 353 6.50 27.14 8.00
N ASP A 354 6.55 26.99 6.67
CA ASP A 354 5.52 27.46 5.75
C ASP A 354 4.46 26.36 5.50
N PHE A 355 3.53 26.26 6.46
CA PHE A 355 2.45 25.28 6.41
C PHE A 355 1.36 25.63 5.39
N GLU A 356 1.12 26.91 5.13
CA GLU A 356 0.09 27.34 4.17
C GLU A 356 0.47 26.88 2.76
N ARG A 357 1.74 27.05 2.37
CA ARG A 357 2.25 26.58 1.09
C ARG A 357 2.24 25.06 0.98
N CYS A 358 2.57 24.35 2.06
CA CYS A 358 2.43 22.89 2.12
C CYS A 358 0.99 22.44 1.82
N VAL A 359 0.01 23.01 2.53
CA VAL A 359 -1.40 22.66 2.36
C VAL A 359 -1.90 23.00 0.96
N SER A 360 -1.50 24.13 0.39
CA SER A 360 -1.84 24.51 -0.99
C SER A 360 -1.34 23.50 -2.02
N LEU A 361 -0.05 23.14 -1.97
CA LEU A 361 0.56 22.14 -2.85
C LEU A 361 -0.09 20.76 -2.69
N TRP A 362 -0.32 20.32 -1.45
CA TRP A 362 -0.92 19.01 -1.20
C TRP A 362 -2.39 18.97 -1.66
N LYS A 363 -3.14 20.07 -1.51
CA LYS A 363 -4.53 20.15 -2.02
C LYS A 363 -4.56 20.01 -3.53
N TYR A 364 -3.64 20.68 -4.23
CA TYR A 364 -3.49 20.55 -5.68
C TYR A 364 -3.12 19.12 -6.08
N ALA A 365 -2.15 18.49 -5.40
CA ALA A 365 -1.78 17.09 -5.64
C ALA A 365 -2.94 16.11 -5.40
N LEU A 366 -3.76 16.37 -4.38
CA LEU A 366 -4.94 15.56 -4.08
C LEU A 366 -6.03 15.73 -5.14
N ASP A 367 -6.28 16.95 -5.61
CA ASP A 367 -7.21 17.22 -6.73
C ASP A 367 -6.77 16.52 -8.01
N MET A 368 -5.47 16.57 -8.30
CA MET A 368 -4.85 15.86 -9.42
C MET A 368 -5.09 14.35 -9.30
N GLN A 369 -4.87 13.75 -8.13
CA GLN A 369 -5.11 12.32 -7.91
C GLN A 369 -6.59 11.93 -8.03
N GLN A 370 -7.50 12.69 -7.41
CA GLN A 370 -8.94 12.41 -7.49
C GLN A 370 -9.50 12.56 -8.91
N SER A 371 -8.87 13.38 -9.75
CA SER A 371 -9.31 13.58 -11.14
C SER A 371 -8.80 12.50 -12.09
N ASN A 372 -7.66 11.86 -11.79
CA ASN A 372 -6.95 10.99 -12.73
C ASN A 372 -6.80 9.53 -12.28
N LEU A 373 -7.08 9.23 -11.00
CA LEU A 373 -6.99 7.88 -10.45
C LEU A 373 -8.36 7.33 -10.07
N ASP A 374 -8.47 6.00 -10.09
CA ASP A 374 -9.64 5.30 -9.57
C ASP A 374 -9.88 5.64 -8.09
N PRO A 375 -11.15 5.65 -7.64
CA PRO A 375 -11.50 5.89 -6.26
C PRO A 375 -10.77 4.95 -5.31
N LEU A 376 -10.33 5.47 -4.17
CA LEU A 376 -9.61 4.75 -3.11
C LEU A 376 -8.25 4.19 -3.53
N SER A 377 -7.70 4.68 -4.63
CA SER A 377 -6.31 4.37 -5.01
C SER A 377 -5.39 4.49 -3.79
N PRO A 378 -4.47 3.52 -3.56
CA PRO A 378 -3.53 3.58 -2.45
C PRO A 378 -2.75 4.90 -2.36
N MET A 379 -2.52 5.55 -3.50
CA MET A 379 -1.88 6.86 -3.59
C MET A 379 -2.72 7.99 -2.97
N THR A 380 -4.01 8.02 -3.29
CA THR A 380 -4.97 8.99 -2.74
C THR A 380 -5.17 8.76 -1.25
N ALA A 381 -5.31 7.49 -0.83
CA ALA A 381 -5.40 7.13 0.58
C ALA A 381 -4.15 7.57 1.37
N SER A 382 -2.96 7.42 0.78
CA SER A 382 -1.72 7.92 1.37
C SER A 382 -1.71 9.45 1.51
N SER A 383 -2.23 10.21 0.53
CA SER A 383 -2.35 11.67 0.65
C SER A 383 -3.21 12.07 1.84
N PHE A 384 -4.40 11.48 1.97
CA PHE A 384 -5.30 11.78 3.08
C PHE A 384 -4.67 11.48 4.44
N LEU A 385 -3.96 10.36 4.56
CA LEU A 385 -3.24 10.01 5.78
C LEU A 385 -2.14 11.05 6.09
N SER A 386 -1.33 11.43 5.10
CA SER A 386 -0.30 12.45 5.29
C SER A 386 -0.89 13.78 5.78
N PHE A 387 -2.04 14.21 5.23
CA PHE A 387 -2.76 15.38 5.73
C PHE A 387 -3.15 15.23 7.21
N ALA A 388 -3.74 14.08 7.58
CA ALA A 388 -4.15 13.81 8.95
C ALA A 388 -2.95 13.83 9.92
N GLU A 389 -1.81 13.27 9.52
CA GLU A 389 -0.55 13.31 10.28
C GLU A 389 -0.02 14.74 10.42
N LEU A 390 0.03 15.53 9.34
CA LEU A 390 0.46 16.92 9.35
C LEU A 390 -0.42 17.78 10.28
N PHE A 391 -1.74 17.70 10.14
CA PHE A 391 -2.67 18.47 10.98
C PHE A 391 -2.59 18.07 12.45
N SER A 392 -2.41 16.77 12.75
CA SER A 392 -2.18 16.31 14.12
C SER A 392 -0.90 16.89 14.69
N PHE A 393 0.20 16.87 13.92
CA PHE A 393 1.48 17.43 14.34
C PHE A 393 1.37 18.92 14.68
N VAL A 394 0.78 19.73 13.79
CA VAL A 394 0.60 21.18 14.01
C VAL A 394 -0.29 21.46 15.23
N LEU A 395 -1.36 20.67 15.43
CA LEU A 395 -2.24 20.82 16.59
C LEU A 395 -1.58 20.43 17.93
N GLN A 396 -0.65 19.47 17.92
CA GLN A 396 0.10 19.06 19.10
C GLN A 396 1.18 20.09 19.47
N ASP A 397 1.85 20.70 18.49
CA ASP A 397 2.90 21.69 18.75
C ASP A 397 2.35 22.99 19.37
N ARG A 398 1.09 23.33 19.07
CA ARG A 398 0.33 24.38 19.78
C ARG A 398 0.28 24.15 21.29
N ALA A 399 0.20 22.91 21.75
CA ALA A 399 0.17 22.59 23.18
C ALA A 399 1.51 22.85 23.89
N LYS A 400 2.61 23.04 23.14
CA LYS A 400 3.96 23.30 23.65
C LYS A 400 4.34 24.78 23.64
N GLY A 401 3.42 25.68 23.29
CA GLY A 401 3.62 27.14 23.39
C GLY A 401 4.42 27.78 22.25
N ALA A 402 4.64 27.09 21.12
CA ALA A 402 5.27 27.68 19.95
C ALA A 402 4.29 28.60 19.18
N PRO A 403 4.66 29.87 18.90
CA PRO A 403 3.85 30.78 18.10
C PRO A 403 4.31 30.72 16.63
N ALA A 404 3.59 30.01 15.74
CA ALA A 404 3.72 30.27 14.29
C ALA A 404 2.64 29.65 13.40
N ALA A 405 2.12 28.46 13.69
CA ALA A 405 1.25 27.74 12.73
C ALA A 405 -0.12 27.40 13.31
N ARG A 406 -1.19 27.79 12.60
CA ARG A 406 -2.57 27.43 12.95
C ARG A 406 -3.15 26.56 11.85
N VAL A 407 -3.68 25.38 12.21
CA VAL A 407 -4.57 24.65 11.31
C VAL A 407 -5.88 25.42 11.23
N ALA A 408 -6.18 25.99 10.07
CA ALA A 408 -7.44 26.68 9.86
C ALA A 408 -8.56 25.66 9.62
N PHE A 409 -9.76 25.95 10.13
CA PHE A 409 -10.94 25.11 9.95
C PHE A 409 -11.20 24.79 8.47
N HIS A 410 -11.05 25.79 7.58
CA HIS A 410 -11.30 25.64 6.15
C HIS A 410 -10.35 24.65 5.45
N ASP A 411 -9.11 24.51 5.93
CA ASP A 411 -8.14 23.57 5.39
C ASP A 411 -8.52 22.13 5.74
N LEU A 412 -8.75 21.88 7.02
CA LEU A 412 -9.11 20.57 7.52
C LEU A 412 -10.48 20.13 6.99
N MET A 413 -11.48 21.04 6.96
CA MET A 413 -12.78 20.76 6.32
C MET A 413 -12.65 20.51 4.82
N GLY A 414 -11.78 21.24 4.12
CA GLY A 414 -11.54 21.02 2.70
C GLY A 414 -11.03 19.61 2.42
N VAL A 415 -10.11 19.11 3.25
CA VAL A 415 -9.61 17.74 3.15
C VAL A 415 -10.68 16.71 3.55
N LEU A 416 -11.45 16.95 4.62
CA LEU A 416 -12.57 16.08 4.99
C LEU A 416 -13.58 15.97 3.84
N ALA A 417 -13.99 17.09 3.24
CA ALA A 417 -14.94 17.10 2.14
C ALA A 417 -14.43 16.33 0.91
N LYS A 418 -13.13 16.41 0.60
CA LYS A 418 -12.49 15.59 -0.43
C LYS A 418 -12.48 14.10 -0.05
N GLY A 419 -12.27 13.77 1.22
CA GLY A 419 -12.35 12.41 1.74
C GLY A 419 -13.75 11.80 1.59
N VAL A 420 -14.80 12.55 1.96
CA VAL A 420 -16.20 12.12 1.76
C VAL A 420 -16.49 11.95 0.27
N ARG A 421 -16.04 12.87 -0.59
CA ARG A 421 -16.16 12.74 -2.05
C ARG A 421 -15.49 11.47 -2.58
N GLU A 422 -14.37 11.06 -2.01
CA GLU A 422 -13.70 9.82 -2.41
C GLU A 422 -14.56 8.58 -2.12
N VAL A 423 -15.23 8.56 -0.96
CA VAL A 423 -16.21 7.53 -0.62
C VAL A 423 -17.42 7.59 -1.53
N GLU A 424 -17.95 8.79 -1.85
CA GLU A 424 -19.04 8.96 -2.81
C GLU A 424 -18.68 8.38 -4.20
N ARG A 425 -17.47 8.67 -4.68
CA ARG A 425 -16.97 8.13 -5.96
C ARG A 425 -16.87 6.61 -5.93
N ALA A 426 -16.39 6.03 -4.83
CA ALA A 426 -16.26 4.59 -4.67
C ALA A 426 -17.63 3.87 -4.62
N VAL A 427 -18.58 4.40 -3.85
CA VAL A 427 -19.93 3.82 -3.73
C VAL A 427 -20.71 3.94 -5.05
N ALA A 428 -20.42 4.96 -5.86
CA ALA A 428 -21.05 5.13 -7.17
C ALA A 428 -20.59 4.09 -8.23
N GLN A 429 -19.45 3.42 -8.03
CA GLN A 429 -18.95 2.40 -8.95
C GLN A 429 -19.73 1.09 -8.77
N ARG A 430 -20.52 0.71 -9.78
CA ARG A 430 -21.36 -0.51 -9.75
C ARG A 430 -20.63 -1.78 -10.15
N ASP A 431 -19.63 -1.67 -11.02
CA ASP A 431 -19.02 -2.83 -11.69
C ASP A 431 -17.73 -3.34 -11.00
N ASN A 432 -17.18 -2.57 -10.06
CA ASN A 432 -15.97 -2.92 -9.32
C ASN A 432 -16.18 -2.59 -7.83
N GLN A 433 -16.44 -3.61 -7.01
CA GLN A 433 -16.52 -3.39 -5.57
C GLN A 433 -15.15 -2.96 -5.05
N PRO A 434 -15.09 -1.88 -4.24
CA PRO A 434 -13.84 -1.41 -3.70
C PRO A 434 -13.21 -2.47 -2.79
N ASP A 435 -11.89 -2.62 -2.86
CA ASP A 435 -11.14 -3.48 -1.94
C ASP A 435 -11.48 -3.10 -0.49
N ALA A 436 -12.02 -4.06 0.26
CA ALA A 436 -12.55 -3.82 1.61
C ALA A 436 -11.47 -3.24 2.55
N ALA A 437 -10.20 -3.62 2.36
CA ALA A 437 -9.10 -3.08 3.15
C ALA A 437 -8.82 -1.60 2.82
N GLN A 438 -8.78 -1.23 1.54
CA GLN A 438 -8.64 0.16 1.10
C GLN A 438 -9.82 1.02 1.55
N PHE A 439 -11.05 0.50 1.46
CA PHE A 439 -12.25 1.19 1.92
C PHE A 439 -12.22 1.44 3.43
N THR A 440 -11.91 0.41 4.24
CA THR A 440 -11.72 0.57 5.70
C THR A 440 -10.67 1.62 6.01
N LYS A 441 -9.53 1.59 5.30
CA LYS A 441 -8.46 2.57 5.52
C LYS A 441 -8.95 3.99 5.24
N ALA A 442 -9.67 4.21 4.14
CA ALA A 442 -10.23 5.52 3.82
C ALA A 442 -11.21 6.01 4.91
N LEU A 443 -12.12 5.15 5.37
CA LEU A 443 -13.04 5.48 6.47
C LEU A 443 -12.30 5.81 7.77
N SER A 444 -11.28 5.02 8.12
CA SER A 444 -10.46 5.28 9.31
C SER A 444 -9.80 6.66 9.21
N VAL A 445 -9.17 7.00 8.07
CA VAL A 445 -8.56 8.33 7.88
C VAL A 445 -9.61 9.45 7.99
N ILE A 446 -10.81 9.27 7.45
CA ILE A 446 -11.90 10.24 7.57
C ILE A 446 -12.31 10.45 9.04
N LEU A 447 -12.45 9.37 9.82
CA LEU A 447 -12.74 9.47 11.25
C LEU A 447 -11.65 10.21 12.03
N HIS A 448 -10.39 10.03 11.63
CA HIS A 448 -9.27 10.80 12.19
C HIS A 448 -9.34 12.29 11.83
N LEU A 449 -9.73 12.64 10.60
CA LEU A 449 -9.94 14.05 10.23
C LEU A 449 -11.09 14.67 11.03
N ILE A 450 -12.18 13.92 11.25
CA ILE A 450 -13.29 14.32 12.13
C ILE A 450 -12.79 14.51 13.58
N PHE A 451 -11.99 13.57 14.09
CA PHE A 451 -11.38 13.68 15.41
C PHE A 451 -10.53 14.94 15.58
N LEU A 452 -9.79 15.35 14.54
CA LEU A 452 -9.01 16.59 14.57
C LEU A 452 -9.91 17.84 14.51
N LEU A 453 -11.02 17.80 13.78
CA LEU A 453 -12.00 18.90 13.74
C LEU A 453 -12.65 19.13 15.11
N GLU A 454 -12.92 18.08 15.88
CA GLU A 454 -13.44 18.19 17.26
C GLU A 454 -12.48 18.92 18.21
N LYS A 455 -11.21 19.08 17.84
CA LYS A 455 -10.23 19.85 18.63
C LYS A 455 -10.17 21.33 18.26
N LEU A 456 -10.90 21.76 17.22
CA LEU A 456 -10.94 23.14 16.77
C LEU A 456 -12.17 23.86 17.35
N ASP A 457 -11.97 25.10 17.79
CA ASP A 457 -13.07 25.98 18.16
C ASP A 457 -13.84 26.37 16.89
N CYS A 458 -15.07 25.90 16.75
CA CYS A 458 -15.91 26.13 15.58
C CYS A 458 -17.01 27.14 15.87
N SER A 459 -17.27 28.07 14.93
CA SER A 459 -18.47 28.89 14.94
C SER A 459 -19.73 28.03 14.64
N PRO A 460 -20.95 28.51 14.94
CA PRO A 460 -22.17 27.76 14.64
C PRO A 460 -22.33 27.40 13.14
N SER A 461 -21.85 28.25 12.23
CA SER A 461 -21.88 27.97 10.79
C SER A 461 -20.86 26.90 10.38
N GLN A 462 -19.67 26.92 10.98
CA GLN A 462 -18.64 25.90 10.79
C GLN A 462 -19.09 24.55 11.33
N GLU A 463 -19.72 24.55 12.51
CA GLU A 463 -20.30 23.36 13.13
C GLU A 463 -21.37 22.73 12.22
N HIS A 464 -22.24 23.56 11.64
CA HIS A 464 -23.24 23.12 10.67
C HIS A 464 -22.60 22.49 9.42
N GLN A 465 -21.55 23.10 8.86
CA GLN A 465 -20.84 22.59 7.69
C GLN A 465 -20.16 21.23 7.96
N LYS A 466 -19.58 21.08 9.16
CA LYS A 466 -19.01 19.81 9.63
C LYS A 466 -20.09 18.73 9.69
N LYS A 467 -21.20 18.99 10.39
CA LYS A 467 -22.33 18.06 10.51
C LYS A 467 -22.93 17.70 9.15
N GLN A 468 -23.07 18.65 8.24
CA GLN A 468 -23.55 18.40 6.88
C GLN A 468 -22.65 17.41 6.12
N SER A 469 -21.33 17.54 6.26
CA SER A 469 -20.37 16.66 5.58
C SER A 469 -20.37 15.25 6.19
N VAL A 470 -20.49 15.14 7.51
CA VAL A 470 -20.63 13.85 8.21
C VAL A 470 -21.96 13.18 7.84
N TYR A 471 -23.06 13.92 7.81
CA TYR A 471 -24.36 13.41 7.36
C TYR A 471 -24.30 12.87 5.93
N ARG A 472 -23.64 13.59 5.00
CA ARG A 472 -23.42 13.11 3.63
C ARG A 472 -22.69 11.78 3.59
N LEU A 473 -21.64 11.62 4.40
CA LEU A 473 -20.92 10.35 4.53
C LEU A 473 -21.83 9.23 5.02
N LEU A 474 -22.58 9.47 6.10
CA LEU A 474 -23.45 8.47 6.73
C LEU A 474 -24.60 8.04 5.81
N LYS A 475 -25.15 8.96 5.02
CA LYS A 475 -26.20 8.69 4.04
C LYS A 475 -25.79 7.65 2.98
N LEU A 476 -24.48 7.50 2.71
CA LEU A 476 -23.97 6.49 1.78
C LEU A 476 -24.01 5.07 2.37
N ASN A 477 -24.30 4.93 3.67
CA ASN A 477 -24.20 3.68 4.43
C ASN A 477 -22.86 2.94 4.18
N PRO A 478 -21.70 3.61 4.34
CA PRO A 478 -20.42 3.03 3.99
C PRO A 478 -20.06 1.89 4.95
N ARG A 479 -19.63 0.76 4.41
CA ARG A 479 -19.23 -0.42 5.18
C ARG A 479 -17.80 -0.83 4.85
N GLY A 480 -16.94 -0.85 5.87
CA GLY A 480 -15.61 -1.39 5.77
C GLY A 480 -15.58 -2.92 5.81
N ARG A 481 -14.38 -3.47 5.98
CA ARG A 481 -14.11 -4.86 6.35
C ARG A 481 -15.03 -5.32 7.49
N ASN A 482 -15.50 -6.56 7.36
CA ASN A 482 -16.46 -7.19 8.28
C ASN A 482 -17.77 -6.40 8.42
N GLY A 483 -18.13 -5.56 7.46
CA GLY A 483 -19.38 -4.80 7.50
C GLY A 483 -19.39 -3.61 8.47
N PHE A 484 -18.23 -3.23 9.04
CA PHE A 484 -18.14 -2.15 10.03
C PHE A 484 -18.61 -0.81 9.46
N THR A 485 -19.58 -0.18 10.12
CA THR A 485 -19.98 1.20 9.83
C THR A 485 -19.03 2.21 10.49
N PRO A 486 -19.05 3.51 10.12
CA PRO A 486 -18.26 4.53 10.81
C PRO A 486 -18.46 4.55 12.33
N LEU A 487 -19.67 4.20 12.81
CA LEU A 487 -19.96 4.13 14.24
C LEU A 487 -19.29 2.93 14.92
N HIS A 488 -19.27 1.75 14.29
CA HIS A 488 -18.49 0.59 14.78
C HIS A 488 -17.02 0.97 14.91
N MET A 489 -16.46 1.60 13.89
CA MET A 489 -15.05 2.02 13.88
C MET A 489 -14.76 3.08 14.95
N ALA A 490 -15.67 4.03 15.19
CA ALA A 490 -15.49 5.07 16.22
C ALA A 490 -15.44 4.50 17.64
N VAL A 491 -16.06 3.33 17.88
CA VAL A 491 -16.05 2.64 19.17
C VAL A 491 -15.07 1.47 19.24
N ASP A 492 -14.27 1.28 18.19
CA ASP A 492 -13.29 0.22 18.09
C ASP A 492 -11.85 0.71 18.35
N LYS A 493 -11.06 -0.09 19.08
CA LYS A 493 -9.67 0.27 19.40
C LYS A 493 -8.74 0.14 18.20
N ASP A 494 -9.01 -0.81 17.29
CA ASP A 494 -8.13 -1.10 16.16
C ASP A 494 -8.16 0.01 15.11
N THR A 495 -9.21 0.85 15.12
CA THR A 495 -9.29 2.08 14.33
C THR A 495 -8.13 3.02 14.59
N THR A 496 -7.54 3.04 15.80
CA THR A 496 -6.41 3.92 16.17
C THR A 496 -5.19 3.74 15.26
N ALA A 497 -4.94 2.53 14.77
CA ALA A 497 -3.75 2.19 14.00
C ALA A 497 -3.94 2.45 12.50
N VAL A 498 -3.88 3.73 12.09
CA VAL A 498 -4.10 4.14 10.68
C VAL A 498 -2.79 4.44 9.90
N GLY A 499 -1.70 4.73 10.62
CA GLY A 499 -0.43 5.17 10.04
C GLY A 499 0.76 4.90 10.97
N ARG A 500 1.92 5.43 10.60
CA ARG A 500 3.14 5.30 11.43
C ARG A 500 3.05 6.20 12.65
N TYR A 501 2.43 7.36 12.51
CA TYR A 501 2.31 8.35 13.57
C TYR A 501 0.88 8.36 14.13
N PRO A 502 0.70 8.47 15.45
CA PRO A 502 -0.63 8.52 16.05
C PRO A 502 -1.31 9.85 15.72
N VAL A 503 -2.47 9.77 15.06
CA VAL A 503 -3.29 10.94 14.73
C VAL A 503 -4.35 11.19 15.81
N GLY A 504 -5.16 10.17 16.08
CA GLY A 504 -6.28 10.20 17.01
C GLY A 504 -6.39 8.88 17.74
N ARG A 505 -7.03 8.90 18.92
CA ARG A 505 -7.19 7.71 19.76
C ARG A 505 -8.64 7.27 19.71
N PHE A 506 -8.86 6.02 19.31
CA PHE A 506 -10.15 5.33 19.35
C PHE A 506 -10.08 4.20 20.40
N PRO A 507 -11.20 3.85 21.06
CA PRO A 507 -12.55 4.40 20.93
C PRO A 507 -12.68 5.89 21.31
N SER A 508 -13.47 6.67 20.57
CA SER A 508 -13.56 8.12 20.72
C SER A 508 -14.98 8.60 21.01
N LEU A 509 -15.22 9.07 22.24
CA LEU A 509 -16.53 9.60 22.67
C LEU A 509 -17.01 10.80 21.83
N PRO A 510 -16.17 11.85 21.56
CA PRO A 510 -16.63 13.00 20.78
C PRO A 510 -17.01 12.63 19.35
N VAL A 511 -16.24 11.75 18.72
CA VAL A 511 -16.51 11.31 17.34
C VAL A 511 -17.79 10.46 17.31
N ALA A 512 -17.95 9.51 18.23
CA ALA A 512 -19.17 8.69 18.31
C ALA A 512 -20.42 9.56 18.54
N ALA A 513 -20.34 10.56 19.43
CA ALA A 513 -21.44 11.50 19.68
C ALA A 513 -21.80 12.29 18.41
N LEU A 514 -20.81 12.84 17.70
CA LEU A 514 -21.04 13.57 16.46
C LEU A 514 -21.68 12.69 15.37
N LEU A 515 -21.24 11.43 15.24
CA LEU A 515 -21.82 10.49 14.28
C LEU A 515 -23.30 10.22 14.59
N LEU A 516 -23.63 9.99 15.87
CA LEU A 516 -25.00 9.78 16.33
C LEU A 516 -25.88 11.02 16.09
N GLU A 517 -25.38 12.22 16.43
CA GLU A 517 -26.06 13.49 16.14
C GLU A 517 -26.31 13.69 14.64
N CYS A 518 -25.44 13.14 13.78
CA CYS A 518 -25.58 13.19 12.33
C CYS A 518 -26.40 12.01 11.76
N GLY A 519 -27.06 11.20 12.60
CA GLY A 519 -27.97 10.14 12.16
C GLY A 519 -27.31 8.79 11.85
N ALA A 520 -26.19 8.47 12.51
CA ALA A 520 -25.63 7.12 12.44
C ALA A 520 -26.59 6.11 13.09
N ASP A 521 -26.84 4.99 12.41
CA ASP A 521 -27.66 3.91 12.94
C ASP A 521 -26.96 3.21 14.11
N VAL A 522 -27.54 3.41 15.29
CA VAL A 522 -27.02 2.95 16.58
C VAL A 522 -27.02 1.43 16.73
N ASP A 523 -27.91 0.73 16.02
CA ASP A 523 -28.06 -0.73 16.06
C ASP A 523 -27.69 -1.40 14.72
N SER A 524 -26.96 -0.69 13.87
CA SER A 524 -26.39 -1.26 12.66
C SER A 524 -25.60 -2.54 12.96
N ARG A 525 -25.70 -3.54 12.08
CA ARG A 525 -25.09 -4.86 12.27
C ARG A 525 -23.84 -5.04 11.41
N ASP A 526 -22.76 -5.54 11.98
CA ASP A 526 -21.57 -6.02 11.25
C ASP A 526 -21.78 -7.45 10.69
N SER A 527 -20.74 -8.04 10.09
CA SER A 527 -20.80 -9.41 9.52
C SER A 527 -20.99 -10.52 10.57
N ASP A 528 -20.62 -10.29 11.82
CA ASP A 528 -20.81 -11.20 12.97
C ASP A 528 -22.08 -10.84 13.77
N ASN A 529 -22.94 -10.01 13.19
CA ASN A 529 -24.16 -9.49 13.78
C ASN A 529 -23.94 -8.68 15.07
N ASN A 530 -22.73 -8.16 15.32
CA ASN A 530 -22.47 -7.24 16.41
C ASN A 530 -23.05 -5.86 16.07
N THR A 531 -23.60 -5.19 17.08
CA THR A 531 -23.91 -3.75 17.04
C THR A 531 -22.70 -2.93 17.54
N PRO A 532 -22.64 -1.60 17.33
CA PRO A 532 -21.65 -0.75 17.97
C PRO A 532 -21.59 -0.92 19.49
N LEU A 533 -22.72 -1.26 20.14
CA LEU A 533 -22.76 -1.51 21.58
C LEU A 533 -21.97 -2.77 21.97
N HIS A 534 -22.01 -3.83 21.16
CA HIS A 534 -21.20 -5.03 21.36
C HIS A 534 -19.70 -4.72 21.23
N VAL A 535 -19.31 -3.97 20.20
CA VAL A 535 -17.90 -3.58 19.98
C VAL A 535 -17.39 -2.69 21.13
N ALA A 536 -18.20 -1.73 21.59
CA ALA A 536 -17.87 -0.89 22.75
C ALA A 536 -17.70 -1.71 24.04
N ALA A 537 -18.51 -2.75 24.22
CA ALA A 537 -18.42 -3.67 25.36
C ALA A 537 -17.14 -4.53 25.33
N CYS A 538 -16.81 -5.12 24.18
CA CYS A 538 -15.56 -5.88 23.97
C CYS A 538 -14.31 -5.03 24.25
N ASN A 539 -14.37 -3.73 23.96
CA ASN A 539 -13.29 -2.78 24.23
C ASN A 539 -13.32 -2.19 25.65
N GLY A 540 -14.24 -2.62 26.52
CA GLY A 540 -14.31 -2.22 27.93
C GLY A 540 -14.59 -0.72 28.14
N CYS A 541 -15.40 -0.09 27.28
CA CYS A 541 -15.62 1.36 27.27
C CYS A 541 -17.02 1.77 27.79
N PRO A 542 -17.27 1.80 29.12
CA PRO A 542 -18.61 2.01 29.68
C PRO A 542 -19.21 3.39 29.36
N LYS A 543 -18.38 4.43 29.17
CA LYS A 543 -18.85 5.77 28.79
C LYS A 543 -19.46 5.79 27.37
N LEU A 544 -18.85 5.05 26.44
CA LEU A 544 -19.38 4.91 25.08
C LEU A 544 -20.63 4.03 25.06
N MET A 545 -20.65 2.96 25.85
CA MET A 545 -21.86 2.17 26.02
C MET A 545 -23.01 3.01 26.55
N ALA A 546 -22.77 3.85 27.57
CA ALA A 546 -23.77 4.77 28.08
C ALA A 546 -24.27 5.74 26.99
N LEU A 547 -23.37 6.34 26.21
CA LEU A 547 -23.75 7.22 25.09
C LEU A 547 -24.64 6.52 24.07
N LEU A 548 -24.28 5.31 23.65
CA LEU A 548 -25.04 4.52 22.68
C LEU A 548 -26.44 4.20 23.23
N VAL A 549 -26.55 3.78 24.49
CA VAL A 549 -27.84 3.49 25.15
C VAL A 549 -28.71 4.75 25.25
N HIS A 550 -28.13 5.90 25.65
CA HIS A 550 -28.87 7.17 25.66
C HIS A 550 -29.32 7.61 24.26
N SER A 551 -28.64 7.14 23.21
CA SER A 551 -28.97 7.42 21.82
C SER A 551 -29.91 6.37 21.20
N GLY A 552 -30.43 5.43 22.01
CA GLY A 552 -31.45 4.47 21.59
C GLY A 552 -30.95 3.05 21.29
N ALA A 553 -29.69 2.71 21.60
CA ALA A 553 -29.16 1.36 21.36
C ALA A 553 -29.95 0.30 22.14
N HIS A 554 -30.30 -0.80 21.47
CA HIS A 554 -30.92 -1.94 22.11
C HIS A 554 -29.92 -2.73 22.96
N PHE A 555 -30.09 -2.66 24.28
CA PHE A 555 -29.18 -3.27 25.25
C PHE A 555 -29.19 -4.80 25.24
N ASP A 556 -30.29 -5.40 24.77
CA ASP A 556 -30.53 -6.83 24.69
C ASP A 556 -30.45 -7.39 23.26
N ALA A 557 -29.94 -6.59 22.31
CA ALA A 557 -29.55 -7.10 21.00
C ALA A 557 -28.53 -8.23 21.15
N THR A 558 -28.66 -9.29 20.34
CA THR A 558 -27.74 -10.44 20.38
C THR A 558 -26.88 -10.54 19.13
N ASN A 559 -25.62 -10.93 19.27
CA ASN A 559 -24.73 -11.17 18.12
C ASN A 559 -24.91 -12.58 17.52
N ALA A 560 -24.10 -12.97 16.53
CA ALA A 560 -24.20 -14.29 15.88
C ALA A 560 -23.97 -15.47 16.85
N GLN A 561 -23.28 -15.24 17.97
CA GLN A 561 -23.09 -16.22 19.04
C GLN A 561 -24.17 -16.16 20.13
N ARG A 562 -25.24 -15.38 19.90
CA ARG A 562 -26.34 -15.12 20.84
C ARG A 562 -25.90 -14.48 22.16
N LYS A 563 -24.77 -13.76 22.14
CA LYS A 563 -24.27 -13.03 23.30
C LYS A 563 -24.82 -11.62 23.32
N MET A 564 -25.17 -11.13 24.51
CA MET A 564 -25.54 -9.73 24.72
C MET A 564 -24.30 -8.86 24.98
N PRO A 565 -24.33 -7.54 24.72
CA PRO A 565 -23.23 -6.63 25.02
C PRO A 565 -22.75 -6.70 26.48
N TYR A 566 -23.67 -6.89 27.44
CA TYR A 566 -23.33 -7.01 28.86
C TYR A 566 -22.45 -8.23 29.16
N GLU A 567 -22.72 -9.37 28.52
CA GLU A 567 -21.94 -10.60 28.71
C GLU A 567 -20.52 -10.43 28.16
N LEU A 568 -20.39 -9.75 27.02
CA LEU A 568 -19.08 -9.39 26.45
C LEU A 568 -18.29 -8.43 27.35
N LEU A 569 -18.98 -7.50 28.04
CA LEU A 569 -18.35 -6.61 29.01
C LEU A 569 -17.83 -7.37 30.24
N GLU A 570 -18.56 -8.38 30.72
CA GLU A 570 -18.11 -9.25 31.82
C GLU A 570 -16.88 -10.08 31.41
N GLU A 571 -16.89 -10.65 30.20
CA GLU A 571 -15.75 -11.39 29.64
C GLU A 571 -14.50 -10.51 29.47
N ALA A 572 -14.69 -9.22 29.14
CA ALA A 572 -13.61 -8.25 29.00
C ALA A 572 -13.08 -7.68 30.34
N GLY A 573 -13.65 -8.10 31.49
CA GLY A 573 -13.23 -7.67 32.83
C GLY A 573 -13.71 -6.26 33.22
N GLY A 574 -14.80 -5.77 32.60
CA GLY A 574 -15.37 -4.45 32.88
C GLY A 574 -15.99 -4.29 34.28
N THR A 575 -15.99 -3.08 34.83
CA THR A 575 -16.56 -2.78 36.15
C THR A 575 -18.09 -2.84 36.15
N ARG A 576 -18.66 -3.66 37.05
CA ARG A 576 -20.09 -3.97 37.22
C ARG A 576 -21.04 -2.80 37.58
N HIS A 577 -20.57 -1.55 37.66
CA HIS A 577 -21.25 -0.54 38.49
C HIS A 577 -21.93 0.62 37.75
N SER A 578 -22.03 0.60 36.41
CA SER A 578 -22.59 1.77 35.69
C SER A 578 -23.77 1.51 34.74
N LEU A 579 -24.08 0.27 34.34
CA LEU A 579 -25.16 -0.03 33.39
C LEU A 579 -25.91 -1.28 33.85
N HIS A 580 -27.12 -1.12 34.40
CA HIS A 580 -27.98 -2.25 34.74
C HIS A 580 -28.88 -2.61 33.55
N PRO A 581 -28.92 -3.88 33.11
CA PRO A 581 -29.75 -4.28 31.95
C PRO A 581 -31.23 -3.94 32.14
N LEU A 582 -31.75 -4.10 33.35
CA LEU A 582 -33.18 -3.90 33.68
C LEU A 582 -33.66 -2.45 33.53
N SER A 583 -32.76 -1.45 33.54
CA SER A 583 -33.16 -0.04 33.36
C SER A 583 -33.33 0.36 31.89
N HIS A 584 -32.99 -0.51 30.94
CA HIS A 584 -32.93 -0.16 29.52
C HIS A 584 -33.67 -1.14 28.59
N VAL A 585 -34.26 -2.22 29.13
CA VAL A 585 -35.08 -3.17 28.36
C VAL A 585 -36.54 -2.71 28.36
N THR A 586 -37.12 -2.49 27.18
CA THR A 586 -38.52 -2.08 27.04
C THR A 586 -39.47 -3.29 27.04
N LEU A 587 -40.77 -3.05 27.24
CA LEU A 587 -41.80 -4.10 27.09
C LEU A 587 -41.82 -4.69 25.67
N GLN A 588 -41.51 -3.88 24.66
CA GLN A 588 -41.43 -4.33 23.27
C GLN A 588 -40.28 -5.32 23.08
N CYS A 589 -39.12 -5.05 23.70
CA CYS A 589 -37.97 -5.95 23.73
C CYS A 589 -38.31 -7.29 24.41
N LEU A 590 -39.02 -7.26 25.55
CA LEU A 590 -39.48 -8.48 26.23
C LEU A 590 -40.47 -9.29 25.39
N ALA A 591 -41.35 -8.63 24.63
CA ALA A 591 -42.29 -9.28 23.73
C ALA A 591 -41.56 -9.95 22.55
N ALA A 592 -40.59 -9.28 21.92
CA ALA A 592 -39.76 -9.85 20.86
C ALA A 592 -39.03 -11.12 21.32
N ARG A 593 -38.41 -11.07 22.52
CA ARG A 593 -37.76 -12.23 23.12
C ARG A 593 -38.72 -13.39 23.39
N ALA A 594 -39.96 -13.10 23.80
CA ALA A 594 -40.97 -14.12 24.01
C ALA A 594 -41.39 -14.78 22.68
N VAL A 595 -41.54 -13.98 21.62
CA VAL A 595 -41.82 -14.48 20.26
C VAL A 595 -40.72 -15.43 19.79
N GLU A 596 -39.44 -15.06 19.95
CA GLU A 596 -38.32 -15.90 19.54
C GLU A 596 -38.20 -17.16 20.42
N ARG A 597 -38.26 -17.00 21.75
CA ARG A 597 -38.18 -18.10 22.73
C ARG A 597 -39.25 -19.16 22.52
N HIS A 598 -40.46 -18.74 22.16
CA HIS A 598 -41.59 -19.64 21.92
C HIS A 598 -41.76 -20.03 20.45
N ARG A 599 -40.83 -19.61 19.57
CA ARG A 599 -40.85 -19.86 18.11
C ARG A 599 -42.19 -19.52 17.47
N VAL A 600 -42.79 -18.42 17.91
CA VAL A 600 -44.07 -17.95 17.37
C VAL A 600 -43.83 -17.51 15.92
N PRO A 601 -44.60 -17.98 14.93
CA PRO A 601 -44.43 -17.54 13.56
C PRO A 601 -44.82 -16.07 13.41
N TYR A 602 -43.90 -15.24 12.89
CA TYR A 602 -44.13 -13.80 12.68
C TYR A 602 -43.77 -13.32 11.26
N LYS A 603 -42.95 -14.05 10.50
CA LYS A 603 -42.52 -13.67 9.15
C LYS A 603 -43.68 -13.65 8.15
N GLY A 604 -43.81 -12.56 7.41
CA GLY A 604 -44.93 -12.24 6.53
C GLY A 604 -46.25 -11.91 7.24
N LEU A 605 -46.26 -11.87 8.58
CA LEU A 605 -47.46 -11.66 9.41
C LEU A 605 -47.45 -10.33 10.16
N VAL A 606 -46.28 -9.71 10.30
CA VAL A 606 -46.09 -8.38 10.89
C VAL A 606 -45.40 -7.46 9.88
N SER A 607 -45.27 -6.16 10.18
CA SER A 607 -44.55 -5.25 9.29
C SER A 607 -43.06 -5.61 9.21
N GLU A 608 -42.40 -5.31 8.10
CA GLU A 608 -40.95 -5.55 7.93
C GLU A 608 -40.11 -4.90 9.05
N GLU A 609 -40.53 -3.73 9.54
CA GLU A 609 -39.91 -3.06 10.70
C GLU A 609 -40.01 -3.88 11.99
N MET A 610 -41.15 -4.55 12.20
CA MET A 610 -41.39 -5.37 13.39
C MET A 610 -40.72 -6.74 13.28
N GLU A 611 -40.57 -7.29 12.06
CA GLU A 611 -39.73 -8.46 11.80
C GLU A 611 -38.27 -8.16 12.13
N ALA A 612 -37.72 -7.06 11.60
CA ALA A 612 -36.36 -6.63 11.88
C ALA A 612 -36.13 -6.39 13.38
N PHE A 613 -37.13 -5.83 14.08
CA PHE A 613 -37.10 -5.67 15.53
C PHE A 613 -37.08 -7.01 16.27
N ILE A 614 -37.87 -8.00 15.85
CA ILE A 614 -37.86 -9.34 16.47
C ILE A 614 -36.53 -10.05 16.18
N GLU A 615 -36.00 -9.94 14.96
CA GLU A 615 -34.70 -10.51 14.59
C GLU A 615 -33.51 -9.82 15.29
N LEU A 616 -33.72 -8.61 15.82
CA LEU A 616 -32.71 -7.88 16.60
C LEU A 616 -32.44 -8.55 17.96
N HIS A 617 -33.44 -9.20 18.56
CA HIS A 617 -33.46 -9.73 19.92
C HIS A 617 -33.33 -11.25 19.91
#